data_AF-A0A7R9ZC43-F1
#
_entry.id   AF-A0A7R9ZC43-F1
#
_cell.length_a   1.000
_cell.length_b   1.000
_cell.length_c   1.000
_cell.angle_alpha   90.00
_cell.angle_beta   90.00
_cell.angle_gamma   90.00
#
_symmetry.space_group_name_H-M   'P 1'
#
loop_
_entity.id
_entity.type
_entity.pdbx_description
1 polymer ?
#
loop_
_entity_poly.entity_id
_entity_poly.type
_entity_poly.pdbx_seq_one_letter_code
_entity_poly.pdbx_strand_id
1 'polypeptide(L)'
;AIEDAYDPEIHTDAKAKEDAEAFYKAGEGKWGTNEKALFKLICTSPPEHLEKVNELYTSKYDVTLFKALEKEFRGKAEDAVVHALGMKLRPYETVAKLFKTACKGIGTDEILLTSAVVRYQNIMPQVNEAHKELYGKSIQTLIMKETGGDYLKLLTRAVDCVM
;
A
#
# COMPACT_ATOMS: atom_id res chain seq x y z
N ALA A 1 -15.04 0.92 8.17
CA ALA A 1 -16.13 0.96 7.18
C ALA A 1 -15.95 -0.23 6.27
N ILE A 2 -17.05 -0.82 5.78
CA ILE A 2 -16.97 -1.86 4.75
C ILE A 2 -16.63 -1.13 3.44
N GLU A 3 -15.72 -1.69 2.66
CA GLU A 3 -15.42 -1.20 1.31
C GLU A 3 -16.65 -1.36 0.43
N ASP A 4 -16.99 -0.32 -0.32
CA ASP A 4 -18.11 -0.34 -1.24
C ASP A 4 -17.74 -1.22 -2.45
N ALA A 5 -18.70 -2.02 -2.93
CA ALA A 5 -18.51 -2.75 -4.18
C ALA A 5 -18.49 -1.77 -5.35
N TYR A 6 -17.67 -2.05 -6.37
CA TYR A 6 -17.71 -1.24 -7.59
C TYR A 6 -19.08 -1.34 -8.25
N ASP A 7 -19.61 -0.17 -8.60
CA ASP A 7 -20.91 0.03 -9.24
C ASP A 7 -20.75 1.18 -10.24
N PRO A 8 -20.86 0.94 -11.56
CA PRO A 8 -20.65 1.97 -12.57
C PRO A 8 -21.72 3.08 -12.57
N GLU A 9 -22.88 2.87 -11.94
CA GLU A 9 -23.90 3.91 -11.79
C GLU A 9 -23.54 4.91 -10.67
N ILE A 10 -22.79 4.45 -9.67
CA ILE A 10 -22.31 5.28 -8.54
C ILE A 10 -20.92 5.83 -8.84
N HIS A 11 -20.00 4.98 -9.26
CA HIS A 11 -18.57 5.25 -9.48
C HIS A 11 -18.33 5.77 -10.91
N THR A 12 -19.07 6.81 -11.26
CA THR A 12 -18.99 7.50 -12.57
C THR A 12 -17.77 8.42 -12.65
N ASP A 13 -17.40 8.85 -13.86
CA ASP A 13 -16.36 9.87 -14.08
C ASP A 13 -16.65 11.18 -13.33
N ALA A 14 -17.93 11.57 -13.28
CA ALA A 14 -18.36 12.76 -12.54
C ALA A 14 -18.10 12.59 -11.04
N LYS A 15 -18.39 11.40 -10.50
CA LYS A 15 -18.11 11.08 -9.09
C LYS A 15 -16.62 11.04 -8.80
N ALA A 16 -15.82 10.43 -9.68
CA ALA A 16 -14.37 10.39 -9.52
C ALA A 16 -13.74 11.79 -9.53
N LYS A 17 -14.27 12.69 -10.38
CA LYS A 17 -13.87 14.10 -10.40
C LYS A 17 -14.25 14.82 -9.10
N GLU A 18 -15.47 14.61 -8.60
CA GLU A 18 -15.92 15.15 -7.33
C GLU A 18 -15.01 14.69 -6.17
N ASP A 19 -14.70 13.40 -6.12
CA ASP A 19 -13.88 12.81 -5.06
C ASP A 19 -12.41 13.27 -5.15
N ALA A 20 -11.86 13.46 -6.35
CA ALA A 20 -10.54 14.07 -6.52
C ALA A 20 -10.51 15.52 -5.98
N GLU A 21 -11.56 16.30 -6.21
CA GLU A 21 -11.68 17.66 -5.65
C GLU A 21 -11.87 17.65 -4.13
N ALA A 22 -12.66 16.70 -3.62
CA ALA A 22 -12.87 16.51 -2.19
C ALA A 22 -11.55 16.10 -1.50
N PHE A 23 -10.76 15.23 -2.13
CA PHE A 23 -9.42 14.86 -1.67
C PHE A 23 -8.50 16.08 -1.56
N TYR A 24 -8.43 16.90 -2.61
CA TYR A 24 -7.63 18.13 -2.60
C TYR A 24 -8.06 19.07 -1.48
N LYS A 25 -9.37 19.35 -1.36
CA LYS A 25 -9.94 20.22 -0.33
C LYS A 25 -9.71 19.70 1.10
N ALA A 26 -9.50 18.39 1.26
CA ALA A 26 -9.22 17.77 2.55
C ALA A 26 -7.73 17.78 2.93
N GLY A 27 -6.81 17.95 1.97
CA GLY A 27 -5.37 18.06 2.20
C GLY A 27 -4.82 19.37 1.64
N GLU A 28 -4.08 19.29 0.53
CA GLU A 28 -3.29 20.39 -0.06
C GLU A 28 -4.07 21.70 -0.33
N GLY A 29 -5.40 21.65 -0.42
CA GLY A 29 -6.28 22.80 -0.66
C GLY A 29 -6.64 23.62 0.59
N LYS A 30 -6.10 23.30 1.77
CA LYS A 30 -6.40 24.00 3.02
C LYS A 30 -5.21 24.02 3.98
N TRP A 31 -5.28 24.89 5.00
CA TRP A 31 -4.34 24.83 6.11
C TRP A 31 -4.69 23.69 7.06
N GLY A 32 -3.71 22.80 7.29
CA GLY A 32 -3.87 21.56 8.05
C GLY A 32 -4.70 20.49 7.31
N THR A 33 -4.66 19.26 7.78
CA THR A 33 -5.22 18.10 7.06
C THR A 33 -6.52 17.62 7.70
N ASN A 34 -7.54 17.34 6.88
CA ASN A 34 -8.71 16.58 7.31
C ASN A 34 -8.46 15.07 7.14
N GLU A 35 -7.66 14.52 8.04
CA GLU A 35 -7.21 13.12 8.00
C GLU A 35 -8.38 12.14 7.89
N LYS A 36 -9.46 12.37 8.66
CA LYS A 36 -10.64 11.51 8.67
C LYS A 36 -11.33 11.46 7.31
N ALA A 37 -11.39 12.57 6.58
CA ALA A 37 -11.98 12.59 5.24
C ALA A 37 -11.14 11.82 4.23
N LEU A 38 -9.81 11.99 4.28
CA LEU A 38 -8.87 11.29 3.39
C LEU A 38 -8.91 9.77 3.65
N PHE A 39 -8.82 9.35 4.92
CA PHE A 39 -8.96 7.94 5.29
C PHE A 39 -10.30 7.36 4.87
N LYS A 40 -11.41 8.09 5.09
CA LYS A 40 -12.73 7.62 4.70
C LYS A 40 -12.79 7.36 3.20
N LEU A 41 -12.38 8.33 2.39
CA LEU A 41 -12.38 8.21 0.93
C LEU A 41 -11.57 6.98 0.47
N ILE A 42 -10.35 6.80 0.98
CA ILE A 42 -9.48 5.69 0.59
C ILE A 42 -10.02 4.34 1.07
N CYS A 43 -10.52 4.26 2.30
CA CYS A 43 -10.92 2.98 2.88
C CYS A 43 -12.29 2.49 2.41
N THR A 44 -13.18 3.38 1.96
CA THR A 44 -14.52 2.98 1.46
C THR A 44 -14.56 2.81 -0.04
N SER A 45 -13.72 3.51 -0.80
CA SER A 45 -13.79 3.46 -2.26
C SER A 45 -13.24 2.14 -2.82
N PRO A 46 -13.90 1.57 -3.85
CA PRO A 46 -13.37 0.42 -4.58
C PRO A 46 -12.11 0.79 -5.37
N PRO A 47 -11.23 -0.19 -5.68
CA PRO A 47 -9.96 0.06 -6.37
C PRO A 47 -10.14 0.77 -7.71
N GLU A 48 -11.08 0.32 -8.54
CA GLU A 48 -11.33 0.86 -9.87
C GLU A 48 -11.70 2.35 -9.84
N HIS A 49 -12.49 2.74 -8.82
CA HIS A 49 -12.82 4.15 -8.60
C HIS A 49 -11.61 4.95 -8.14
N LEU A 50 -10.82 4.43 -7.21
CA LEU A 50 -9.60 5.10 -6.74
C LEU A 50 -8.54 5.25 -7.84
N GLU A 51 -8.43 4.29 -8.76
CA GLU A 51 -7.60 4.40 -9.96
C GLU A 51 -8.02 5.64 -10.77
N LYS A 52 -9.32 5.83 -10.99
CA LYS A 52 -9.86 6.98 -11.74
C LYS A 52 -9.69 8.29 -10.99
N VAL A 53 -9.93 8.29 -9.67
CA VAL A 53 -9.70 9.45 -8.80
C VAL A 53 -8.22 9.85 -8.86
N ASN A 54 -7.29 8.90 -8.79
CA ASN A 54 -5.86 9.18 -8.87
C ASN A 54 -5.45 9.75 -10.24
N GLU A 55 -5.99 9.23 -11.34
CA GLU A 55 -5.77 9.77 -12.69
C GLU A 55 -6.22 11.24 -12.78
N LEU A 56 -7.47 11.52 -12.39
CA LEU A 56 -8.06 12.86 -12.48
C LEU A 56 -7.37 13.85 -11.53
N TYR A 57 -7.03 13.40 -10.32
CA TYR A 57 -6.28 14.20 -9.34
C TYR A 57 -4.89 14.56 -9.89
N THR A 58 -4.17 13.57 -10.40
CA THR A 58 -2.82 13.78 -10.97
C THR A 58 -2.88 14.73 -12.16
N SER A 59 -3.84 14.55 -13.07
CA SER A 59 -4.00 15.43 -14.23
C SER A 59 -4.31 16.88 -13.84
N LYS A 60 -5.00 17.10 -12.72
CA LYS A 60 -5.44 18.44 -12.31
C LYS A 60 -4.43 19.16 -11.42
N TYR A 61 -3.71 18.44 -10.56
CA TYR A 61 -2.87 19.01 -9.51
C TYR A 61 -1.37 18.68 -9.68
N ASP A 62 -0.99 17.93 -10.71
CA ASP A 62 0.39 17.53 -11.03
C ASP A 62 1.09 16.79 -9.88
N VAL A 63 0.32 16.07 -9.08
CA VAL A 63 0.79 15.25 -7.95
C VAL A 63 -0.13 14.05 -7.80
N THR A 64 0.45 12.87 -7.52
CA THR A 64 -0.34 11.64 -7.30
C THR A 64 -0.97 11.64 -5.91
N LEU A 65 -2.01 10.82 -5.71
CA LEU A 65 -2.60 10.64 -4.37
C LEU A 65 -1.55 10.18 -3.36
N PHE A 66 -0.65 9.27 -3.74
CA PHE A 66 0.45 8.83 -2.87
C PHE A 66 1.31 10.00 -2.38
N LYS A 67 1.81 10.83 -3.31
CA LYS A 67 2.66 11.98 -2.96
C LYS A 67 1.91 13.02 -2.14
N ALA A 68 0.63 13.23 -2.40
CA ALA A 68 -0.19 14.12 -1.59
C ALA A 68 -0.32 13.61 -0.15
N LEU A 69 -0.58 12.31 0.04
CA LEU A 69 -0.62 11.70 1.38
C LEU A 69 0.72 11.79 2.12
N GLU A 70 1.83 11.50 1.44
CA GLU A 70 3.18 11.62 2.00
C GLU A 70 3.50 13.05 2.45
N LYS A 71 2.94 14.08 1.80
CA LYS A 71 3.11 15.47 2.23
C LYS A 71 2.22 15.83 3.43
N GLU A 72 1.00 15.30 3.48
CA GLU A 72 -0.04 15.67 4.45
C GLU A 72 0.08 14.91 5.78
N PHE A 73 0.59 13.68 5.76
CA PHE A 73 0.72 12.83 6.95
C PHE A 73 2.18 12.64 7.36
N ARG A 74 2.41 12.24 8.61
CA ARG A 74 3.73 11.85 9.11
C ARG A 74 3.67 10.60 9.98
N GLY A 75 4.77 9.85 9.99
CA GLY A 75 4.94 8.70 10.88
C GLY A 75 3.89 7.60 10.64
N LYS A 76 3.38 6.98 11.71
CA LYS A 76 2.48 5.81 11.57
C LYS A 76 1.17 6.10 10.84
N ALA A 77 0.68 7.34 10.86
CA ALA A 77 -0.52 7.71 10.12
C ALA A 77 -0.26 7.75 8.61
N GLU A 78 0.92 8.24 8.21
CA GLU A 78 1.42 8.21 6.83
C GLU A 78 1.57 6.76 6.36
N ASP A 79 2.27 5.93 7.14
CA ASP A 79 2.45 4.52 6.84
C ASP A 79 1.11 3.82 6.63
N ALA A 80 0.13 4.08 7.50
CA ALA A 80 -1.19 3.46 7.44
C ALA A 80 -1.99 3.91 6.21
N VAL A 81 -2.03 5.21 5.90
CA VAL A 81 -2.83 5.73 4.79
C VAL A 81 -2.21 5.38 3.43
N VAL A 82 -0.88 5.43 3.32
CA VAL A 82 -0.13 5.04 2.12
C VAL A 82 -0.26 3.53 1.90
N HIS A 83 -0.16 2.72 2.96
CA HIS A 83 -0.39 1.27 2.85
C HIS A 83 -1.83 0.96 2.44
N ALA A 84 -2.83 1.68 2.98
CA ALA A 84 -4.23 1.49 2.62
C ALA A 84 -4.48 1.78 1.13
N LEU A 85 -3.98 2.90 0.61
CA LEU A 85 -4.07 3.23 -0.82
C LEU A 85 -3.26 2.24 -1.67
N GLY A 86 -2.06 1.88 -1.21
CA GLY A 86 -1.17 0.91 -1.85
C GLY A 86 -1.82 -0.44 -2.05
N MET A 87 -2.52 -0.96 -1.03
CA MET A 87 -3.25 -2.22 -1.14
C MET A 87 -4.41 -2.18 -2.15
N LYS A 88 -4.91 -1.00 -2.51
CA LYS A 88 -5.93 -0.84 -3.56
C LYS A 88 -5.31 -0.81 -4.95
N LEU A 89 -4.37 0.11 -5.16
CA LEU A 89 -3.86 0.41 -6.49
C LEU A 89 -2.70 -0.51 -6.89
N ARG A 90 -1.84 -0.87 -5.94
CA ARG A 90 -0.56 -1.55 -6.18
C ARG A 90 -0.27 -2.58 -5.08
N PRO A 91 -1.14 -3.60 -4.86
CA PRO A 91 -1.05 -4.47 -3.69
C PRO A 91 0.28 -5.24 -3.62
N TYR A 92 0.75 -5.81 -4.74
CA TYR A 92 1.97 -6.63 -4.75
C TYR A 92 3.23 -5.80 -4.47
N GLU A 93 3.35 -4.64 -5.11
CA GLU A 93 4.44 -3.69 -4.88
C GLU A 93 4.42 -3.15 -3.45
N THR A 94 3.22 -2.89 -2.91
CA THR A 94 3.04 -2.39 -1.54
C THR A 94 3.53 -3.41 -0.52
N VAL A 95 3.16 -4.67 -0.67
CA VAL A 95 3.65 -5.73 0.21
C VAL A 95 5.15 -5.99 -0.01
N ALA A 96 5.65 -5.95 -1.25
CA ALA A 96 7.08 -6.07 -1.52
C ALA A 96 7.91 -4.97 -0.82
N LYS A 97 7.42 -3.72 -0.83
CA LYS A 97 8.00 -2.61 -0.06
C LYS A 97 7.93 -2.87 1.44
N LEU A 98 6.86 -3.48 1.95
CA LEU A 98 6.72 -3.84 3.36
C LEU A 98 7.82 -4.82 3.83
N PHE A 99 8.09 -5.86 3.02
CA PHE A 99 9.21 -6.79 3.26
C PHE A 99 10.55 -6.06 3.31
N LYS A 100 10.78 -5.15 2.36
CA LYS A 100 11.99 -4.34 2.31
C LYS A 100 12.13 -3.44 3.55
N THR A 101 11.02 -2.85 4.01
CA THR A 101 10.98 -2.02 5.22
C THR A 101 11.28 -2.82 6.48
N ALA A 102 10.75 -4.05 6.61
CA ALA A 102 11.03 -4.92 7.75
C ALA A 102 12.52 -5.27 7.89
N CYS A 103 13.26 -5.22 6.78
CA CYS A 103 14.69 -5.53 6.73
C CYS A 103 15.56 -4.27 6.53
N LYS A 104 15.03 -3.08 6.83
CA LYS A 104 15.75 -1.81 6.68
C LYS A 104 16.39 -1.41 8.01
N GLY A 105 17.67 -1.06 7.98
CA GLY A 105 18.39 -0.52 9.13
C GLY A 105 19.26 -1.55 9.83
N ILE A 106 19.52 -1.35 11.12
CA ILE A 106 20.28 -2.29 11.95
C ILE A 106 19.31 -3.32 12.51
N GLY A 107 19.53 -4.59 12.19
CA GLY A 107 18.65 -5.68 12.57
C GLY A 107 17.42 -5.80 11.67
N THR A 108 16.47 -6.63 12.10
CA THR A 108 15.24 -6.93 11.37
C THR A 108 14.04 -6.66 12.28
N ASP A 109 13.02 -5.99 11.77
CA ASP A 109 11.72 -5.93 12.42
C ASP A 109 11.03 -7.29 12.25
N GLU A 110 11.33 -8.22 13.16
CA GLU A 110 10.82 -9.59 13.10
C GLU A 110 9.30 -9.66 13.19
N ILE A 111 8.66 -8.71 13.90
CA ILE A 111 7.20 -8.62 14.00
C ILE A 111 6.62 -8.28 12.64
N LEU A 112 7.15 -7.25 11.97
CA LEU A 112 6.68 -6.85 10.66
C LEU A 112 6.96 -7.92 9.61
N LEU A 113 8.16 -8.51 9.62
CA LEU A 113 8.55 -9.56 8.68
C LEU A 113 7.66 -10.79 8.84
N THR A 114 7.48 -11.30 10.06
CA THR A 114 6.60 -12.45 10.34
C THR A 114 5.16 -12.14 9.94
N SER A 115 4.65 -10.95 10.30
CA SER A 115 3.29 -10.54 9.95
C SER A 115 3.09 -10.48 8.44
N ALA A 116 4.07 -9.98 7.68
CA ALA A 116 3.99 -9.94 6.22
C ALA A 116 4.01 -11.34 5.61
N VAL A 117 4.90 -12.23 6.08
CA VAL A 117 4.96 -13.63 5.62
C VAL A 117 3.64 -14.34 5.84
N VAL A 118 3.08 -14.27 7.05
CA VAL A 118 1.84 -15.00 7.41
C VAL A 118 0.61 -14.39 6.75
N ARG A 119 0.49 -13.05 6.73
CA ARG A 119 -0.72 -12.39 6.25
C ARG A 119 -0.92 -12.49 4.74
N TYR A 120 0.16 -12.47 3.98
CA TYR A 120 0.11 -12.35 2.52
C TYR A 120 0.50 -13.64 1.79
N GLN A 121 0.41 -14.79 2.46
CA GLN A 121 0.73 -16.10 1.88
C GLN A 121 -0.02 -16.37 0.57
N ASN A 122 -1.29 -15.97 0.48
CA ASN A 122 -2.14 -16.21 -0.68
C ASN A 122 -1.77 -15.40 -1.93
N ILE A 123 -0.96 -14.34 -1.78
CA ILE A 123 -0.47 -13.50 -2.89
C ILE A 123 1.06 -13.49 -2.98
N MET A 124 1.73 -14.38 -2.25
CA MET A 124 3.19 -14.42 -2.14
C MET A 124 3.89 -14.58 -3.50
N PRO A 125 3.40 -15.39 -4.47
CA PRO A 125 4.01 -15.48 -5.79
C PRO A 125 4.09 -14.13 -6.50
N GLN A 126 2.99 -13.37 -6.52
CA GLN A 126 2.91 -12.06 -7.15
C GLN A 126 3.76 -11.02 -6.42
N VAL A 127 3.77 -11.06 -5.08
CA VAL A 127 4.63 -10.21 -4.25
C VAL A 127 6.11 -10.49 -4.52
N ASN A 128 6.48 -11.76 -4.70
CA ASN A 128 7.85 -12.15 -4.99
C ASN A 128 8.32 -11.64 -6.35
N GLU A 129 7.49 -11.70 -7.39
CA GLU A 129 7.81 -11.10 -8.69
C GLU A 129 7.93 -9.58 -8.58
N ALA A 130 6.99 -8.90 -7.92
CA ALA A 130 7.08 -7.45 -7.70
C ALA A 130 8.36 -7.07 -6.91
N HIS A 131 8.76 -7.88 -5.92
CA HIS A 131 9.99 -7.65 -5.16
C HIS A 131 11.25 -7.84 -6.03
N LYS A 132 11.26 -8.81 -6.95
CA LYS A 132 12.34 -9.00 -7.92
C LYS A 132 12.42 -7.81 -8.88
N GLU A 133 11.29 -7.33 -9.40
CA GLU A 133 11.25 -6.17 -10.30
C GLU A 133 11.76 -4.90 -9.60
N LEU A 134 11.34 -4.67 -8.35
CA LEU A 134 11.72 -3.47 -7.60
C LEU A 134 13.17 -3.49 -7.06
N TYR A 135 13.69 -4.67 -6.68
CA TYR A 135 14.94 -4.77 -5.90
C TYR A 135 15.96 -5.78 -6.45
N GLY A 136 15.65 -6.48 -7.54
CA GLY A 136 16.54 -7.44 -8.19
C GLY A 136 16.79 -8.74 -7.41
N LYS A 137 16.00 -9.02 -6.37
CA LYS A 137 16.17 -10.22 -5.51
C LYS A 137 14.81 -10.80 -5.13
N SER A 138 14.73 -12.10 -4.87
CA SER A 138 13.50 -12.73 -4.36
C SER A 138 13.27 -12.42 -2.88
N ILE A 139 12.02 -12.61 -2.42
CA ILE A 139 11.67 -12.55 -0.99
C ILE A 139 12.45 -13.61 -0.20
N GLN A 140 12.61 -14.81 -0.76
CA GLN A 140 13.39 -15.88 -0.15
C GLN A 140 14.85 -15.47 0.08
N THR A 141 15.48 -14.82 -0.93
CA THR A 141 16.85 -14.31 -0.80
C THR A 141 16.96 -13.21 0.25
N LEU A 142 15.94 -12.35 0.37
CA LEU A 142 15.88 -11.34 1.43
C LEU A 142 15.84 -12.02 2.81
N ILE A 143 14.94 -12.97 3.04
CA ILE A 143 14.80 -13.68 4.32
C ILE A 143 16.08 -14.42 4.70
N MET A 144 16.72 -15.11 3.75
CA MET A 144 17.99 -15.82 3.98
C MET A 144 19.15 -14.90 4.39
N LYS A 145 19.11 -13.64 3.96
CA LYS A 145 20.15 -12.65 4.30
C LYS A 145 19.92 -12.01 5.66
N GLU A 146 18.67 -11.83 6.04
CA GLU A 146 18.27 -10.99 7.18
C GLU A 146 17.99 -11.82 8.44
N THR A 147 17.79 -13.13 8.30
CA THR A 147 17.42 -14.01 9.42
C THR A 147 18.37 -15.20 9.53
N GLY A 148 18.37 -15.87 10.70
CA GLY A 148 19.21 -17.04 10.96
C GLY A 148 18.53 -18.06 11.88
N GLY A 149 19.24 -19.17 12.13
CA GLY A 149 18.79 -20.21 13.06
C GLY A 149 17.43 -20.81 12.69
N ASP A 150 16.62 -21.12 13.70
CA ASP A 150 15.31 -21.74 13.50
C ASP A 150 14.27 -20.76 12.95
N TYR A 151 14.44 -19.46 13.19
CA TYR A 151 13.57 -18.43 12.61
C TYR A 151 13.69 -18.38 11.09
N LEU A 152 14.92 -18.44 10.55
CA LEU A 152 15.13 -18.58 9.10
C LEU A 152 14.43 -19.81 8.54
N LYS A 153 14.64 -20.99 9.16
CA LYS A 153 14.03 -22.25 8.70
C LYS A 153 12.50 -22.14 8.65
N LEU A 154 11.90 -21.53 9.67
CA LEU A 154 10.46 -21.31 9.75
C LEU A 154 9.96 -20.41 8.62
N LEU A 155 10.57 -19.24 8.44
CA LEU A 155 10.12 -18.28 7.42
C LEU A 155 10.32 -18.78 6.00
N THR A 156 11.46 -19.41 5.71
CA THR A 156 11.71 -20.02 4.40
C THR A 156 10.68 -21.10 4.11
N ARG A 157 10.34 -21.95 5.09
CA ARG A 157 9.30 -22.96 4.91
C ARG A 157 7.93 -22.34 4.64
N ALA A 158 7.57 -21.27 5.36
CA ALA A 158 6.29 -20.59 5.20
C ALA A 158 6.13 -19.92 3.83
N VAL A 159 7.22 -19.44 3.23
CA VAL A 159 7.24 -18.86 1.87
C VAL A 159 7.26 -19.97 0.81
N ASP A 160 8.10 -20.99 0.97
CA ASP A 160 8.25 -22.08 -0.02
C ASP A 160 6.98 -22.92 -0.19
N CYS A 161 6.13 -23.00 0.83
CA CYS A 161 4.86 -23.75 0.75
C CYS A 161 3.80 -23.07 -0.14
N VAL A 162 4.00 -21.81 -0.53
CA VAL A 162 3.01 -21.00 -1.26
C VAL A 162 3.54 -20.34 -2.53
N MET A 163 4.84 -20.51 -2.82
CA MET A 163 5.44 -20.20 -4.12
C MET A 163 5.33 -21.39 -5.07
#